data_AF-A0A5C9E681-F1
#
_entry.id   AF-A0A5C9E681-F1
#
_cell.length_a   1.000
_cell.length_b   1.000
_cell.length_c   1.000
_cell.angle_alpha   90.00
_cell.angle_beta   90.00
_cell.angle_gamma   90.00
#
_symmetry.space_group_name_H-M   'P 1'
#
loop_
_entity.id
_entity.type
_entity.pdbx_description
1 polymer ?
#
loop_
_entity_poly.entity_id
_entity_poly.type
_entity_poly.pdbx_seq_one_letter_code
_entity_poly.pdbx_strand_id
1 'polypeptide(L)'
;MKKETRNLLMKKLLTICPICGKQIYGRDIDITNIDLSKISKWPFRYTHCHSNRSNPMHAVTLYLDSNFAVRGKEISEFLKIQD
;
A
#
# COMPACT_ATOMS: atom_id res chain seq x y z
N MET A 1 -13.44 -12.62 9.75
CA MET A 1 -12.91 -13.03 8.42
C MET A 1 -12.25 -14.40 8.56
N LYS A 2 -12.61 -15.39 7.70
CA LYS A 2 -12.05 -16.76 7.74
C LYS A 2 -10.55 -16.75 7.41
N LYS A 3 -9.78 -17.72 7.94
CA LYS A 3 -8.30 -17.83 7.76
C LYS A 3 -7.89 -17.91 6.28
N GLU A 4 -8.69 -18.59 5.46
CA GLU A 4 -8.45 -18.73 4.01
C GLU A 4 -8.51 -17.38 3.27
N THR A 5 -9.49 -16.53 3.61
CA THR A 5 -9.64 -15.18 3.06
C THR A 5 -8.44 -14.30 3.40
N ARG A 6 -7.85 -14.45 4.60
CA ARG A 6 -6.64 -13.73 5.00
C ARG A 6 -5.43 -14.09 4.13
N ASN A 7 -5.22 -15.38 3.88
CA ASN A 7 -4.11 -15.85 3.05
C ASN A 7 -4.21 -15.37 1.59
N LEU A 8 -5.44 -15.31 1.05
CA LEU A 8 -5.70 -14.75 -0.28
C LEU A 8 -5.35 -13.26 -0.35
N LEU A 9 -5.77 -12.48 0.65
CA LEU A 9 -5.48 -11.04 0.68
C LEU A 9 -3.97 -10.74 0.74
N MET A 10 -3.19 -11.54 1.48
CA MET A 10 -1.73 -11.36 1.55
C MET A 10 -1.03 -11.58 0.20
N LYS A 11 -1.57 -12.45 -0.65
CA LYS A 11 -1.05 -12.74 -2.00
C LYS A 11 -1.64 -11.85 -3.08
N LYS A 12 -2.64 -11.03 -2.76
CA LYS A 12 -3.30 -10.14 -3.71
C LYS A 12 -2.32 -9.05 -4.15
N LEU A 13 -2.13 -8.91 -5.46
CA LEU A 13 -1.48 -7.74 -6.03
C LEU A 13 -2.40 -6.54 -5.85
N LEU A 14 -1.93 -5.52 -5.13
CA LEU A 14 -2.70 -4.30 -4.85
C LEU A 14 -2.46 -3.26 -5.93
N THR A 15 -1.20 -2.98 -6.23
CA THR A 15 -0.80 -2.05 -7.28
C THR A 15 0.63 -2.32 -7.74
N ILE A 16 1.03 -1.61 -8.79
CA ILE A 16 2.42 -1.47 -9.21
C ILE A 16 2.86 -0.05 -8.87
N CYS A 17 4.04 0.06 -8.25
CA CYS A 17 4.66 1.35 -7.95
C CYS A 17 4.96 2.10 -9.25
N PRO A 18 4.41 3.30 -9.45
CA PRO A 18 4.63 4.08 -10.66
C PRO A 18 6.05 4.65 -10.79
N ILE A 19 6.78 4.81 -9.68
CA ILE A 19 8.19 5.29 -9.71
C ILE A 19 9.12 4.17 -10.18
N CYS A 20 9.03 3.00 -9.53
CA CYS A 20 10.10 2.01 -9.61
C CYS A 20 9.66 0.65 -10.18
N GLY A 21 8.39 0.52 -10.57
CA GLY A 21 7.82 -0.71 -11.13
C GLY A 21 7.62 -1.85 -10.13
N LYS A 22 7.93 -1.65 -8.85
CA LYS A 22 7.77 -2.69 -7.82
C LYS A 22 6.30 -3.08 -7.68
N GLN A 23 6.01 -4.37 -7.75
CA GLN A 23 4.70 -4.93 -7.42
C GLN A 23 4.48 -4.88 -5.91
N ILE A 24 3.37 -4.26 -5.48
CA ILE A 24 2.99 -4.13 -4.07
C ILE A 24 1.83 -5.08 -3.82
N TYR A 25 2.06 -6.07 -2.96
CA TYR A 25 1.10 -7.09 -2.55
C TYR A 25 0.53 -6.78 -1.16
N GLY A 26 -0.56 -7.46 -0.79
CA GLY A 26 -1.14 -7.34 0.56
C GLY A 26 -0.16 -7.63 1.68
N ARG A 27 0.80 -8.53 1.45
CA ARG A 27 1.89 -8.81 2.40
C ARG A 27 2.86 -7.64 2.60
N ASP A 28 3.06 -6.79 1.60
CA ASP A 28 4.02 -5.68 1.69
C ASP A 28 3.50 -4.53 2.57
N ILE A 29 2.18 -4.47 2.78
CA ILE A 29 1.52 -3.48 3.64
C ILE A 29 0.88 -4.10 4.89
N ASP A 30 1.14 -5.39 5.12
CA ASP A 30 0.58 -6.18 6.22
C ASP A 30 -0.95 -6.00 6.37
N ILE A 31 -1.66 -6.23 5.27
CA ILE A 31 -3.08 -5.94 5.13
C ILE A 31 -3.96 -6.63 6.19
N THR A 32 -3.48 -7.72 6.76
CA THR A 32 -4.17 -8.48 7.81
C THR A 32 -4.12 -7.85 9.19
N ASN A 33 -3.14 -6.97 9.43
CA ASN A 33 -2.96 -6.26 10.70
C ASN A 33 -3.55 -4.84 10.68
N ILE A 34 -4.21 -4.45 9.58
CA ILE A 34 -4.95 -3.20 9.51
C ILE A 34 -6.19 -3.30 10.42
N ASP A 35 -6.21 -2.45 11.45
CA ASP A 35 -7.32 -2.33 12.39
C ASP A 35 -8.50 -1.60 11.74
N LEU A 36 -9.45 -2.38 11.24
CA LEU A 36 -10.65 -1.87 10.57
C LEU A 36 -11.54 -1.04 11.49
N SER A 37 -11.44 -1.18 12.82
CA SER A 37 -12.25 -0.39 13.76
C SER A 37 -11.87 1.09 13.79
N LYS A 38 -10.64 1.42 13.37
CA LYS A 38 -10.13 2.79 13.29
C LYS A 38 -10.47 3.50 11.98
N ILE A 39 -11.11 2.80 11.04
CA ILE A 39 -11.46 3.34 9.73
C ILE A 39 -12.87 3.93 9.81
N SER A 40 -12.95 5.27 9.87
CA SER A 40 -14.21 6.01 9.91
C SER A 40 -14.78 6.34 8.52
N LYS A 41 -13.95 6.27 7.46
CA LYS A 41 -14.36 6.60 6.09
C LYS A 41 -13.60 5.76 5.06
N TRP A 42 -14.31 5.39 4.00
CA TRP A 42 -13.77 4.70 2.83
C TRP A 42 -13.77 5.62 1.58
N PRO A 43 -12.83 5.44 0.65
CA PRO A 43 -11.62 4.63 0.78
C PRO A 43 -10.66 5.23 1.82
N PHE A 44 -9.98 4.38 2.60
CA PHE A 44 -8.97 4.86 3.55
C PHE A 44 -7.61 4.95 2.89
N ARG A 45 -6.77 5.82 3.43
CA ARG A 45 -5.43 6.08 2.93
C ARG A 45 -4.41 5.19 3.65
N TYR A 46 -3.55 4.52 2.90
CA TYR A 46 -2.41 3.77 3.43
C TYR A 46 -1.15 4.14 2.65
N THR A 47 -0.10 4.59 3.35
CA THR A 47 1.17 4.97 2.71
C THR A 47 2.22 3.87 2.88
N HIS A 48 2.72 3.34 1.77
CA HIS A 48 3.80 2.36 1.73
C HIS A 48 5.10 2.99 1.24
N CYS A 49 6.10 3.06 2.12
CA CYS A 49 7.45 3.53 1.79
C CYS A 49 8.33 2.37 1.35
N HIS A 50 9.05 2.53 0.25
CA HIS A 50 10.01 1.54 -0.22
C HIS A 50 11.12 2.16 -1.08
N SER A 51 12.20 1.40 -1.26
CA SER A 51 13.27 1.70 -2.21
C SER A 51 13.58 0.46 -3.05
N ASN A 52 14.28 0.65 -4.16
CA ASN A 52 14.92 -0.44 -4.88
C ASN A 52 16.31 0.01 -5.37
N ARG A 53 17.06 -0.88 -6.05
CA ARG A 53 18.44 -0.57 -6.48
C ARG A 53 18.55 0.68 -7.36
N SER A 54 17.50 1.00 -8.11
CA SER A 54 17.51 2.07 -9.11
C SER A 54 16.83 3.36 -8.65
N ASN A 55 16.01 3.30 -7.60
CA ASN A 55 15.21 4.43 -7.14
C ASN A 55 15.40 4.63 -5.62
N PRO A 56 15.62 5.88 -5.17
CA PRO A 56 15.73 6.20 -3.76
C PRO A 56 14.42 5.88 -3.01
N MET A 57 14.45 6.00 -1.67
CA MET A 57 13.24 5.86 -0.86
C MET A 57 12.13 6.78 -1.39
N HIS A 58 10.95 6.21 -1.60
CA HIS A 58 9.74 6.92 -2.05
C HIS A 58 8.50 6.30 -1.42
N ALA A 59 7.42 7.07 -1.36
CA ALA A 59 6.17 6.61 -0.79
C ALA A 59 5.08 6.52 -1.86
N VAL A 60 4.28 5.46 -1.78
CA VAL A 60 3.05 5.32 -2.56
C VAL A 60 1.88 5.28 -1.59
N THR A 61 0.99 6.24 -1.71
CA THR A 61 -0.27 6.26 -0.96
C THR A 61 -1.34 5.53 -1.76
N LEU A 62 -1.95 4.52 -1.14
CA LEU A 62 -3.04 3.72 -1.68
C LEU A 62 -4.35 4.16 -1.07
N TYR A 63 -5.39 4.25 -1.90
CA TYR A 63 -6.77 4.45 -1.45
C TYR A 63 -7.50 3.12 -1.49
N LEU A 64 -7.60 2.44 -0.35
CA LEU A 64 -8.17 1.10 -0.24
C LEU A 64 -9.65 1.18 0.14
N ASP A 65 -10.51 0.43 -0.54
CA ASP A 65 -11.91 0.26 -0.14
C ASP A 65 -12.12 -0.86 0.89
N SER A 66 -13.37 -1.08 1.31
CA SER A 66 -13.73 -2.09 2.31
C SER A 66 -13.43 -3.54 1.89
N ASN A 67 -13.18 -3.78 0.60
CA ASN A 67 -12.78 -5.06 0.03
C ASN A 67 -11.26 -5.12 -0.26
N PHE A 68 -10.51 -4.15 0.27
CA PHE A 68 -9.08 -3.97 0.02
C PHE A 68 -8.75 -3.87 -1.48
N ALA A 69 -9.67 -3.35 -2.30
CA ALA A 69 -9.37 -2.97 -3.67
C ALA A 69 -8.78 -1.55 -3.69
N VAL A 70 -7.75 -1.34 -4.51
CA VAL A 70 -7.15 -0.02 -4.70
C VAL A 70 -8.04 0.80 -5.63
N ARG A 71 -8.60 1.89 -5.12
CA ARG A 71 -9.47 2.84 -5.85
C ARG A 71 -8.72 4.05 -6.40
N GLY A 72 -7.52 4.29 -5.91
CA GLY A 72 -6.65 5.37 -6.34
C GLY A 72 -5.25 5.20 -5.76
N LYS A 73 -4.29 5.93 -6.32
CA LYS A 73 -2.92 5.98 -5.84
C LYS A 73 -2.32 7.36 -6.02
N GLU A 74 -1.49 7.76 -5.07
CA GLU A 74 -0.69 8.99 -5.11
C GLU A 74 0.77 8.65 -4.85
N ILE A 75 1.65 9.49 -5.40
CA ILE A 75 3.08 9.40 -5.18
C ILE A 75 3.47 10.53 -4.25
N SER A 76 4.21 10.21 -3.20
CA SER A 76 4.98 11.22 -2.46
C SER A 76 6.44 11.02 -2.76
N GLU A 77 7.01 11.95 -3.51
CA GLU A 77 8.45 12.07 -3.64
C GLU A 77 8.98 12.72 -2.36
N PHE A 78 9.93 12.08 -1.70
CA PHE A 78 10.66 12.75 -0.64
C PHE A 78 11.56 13.79 -1.29
N LEU A 79 11.18 15.07 -1.18
CA LEU A 79 12.10 16.18 -1.46
C LEU A 79 13.33 15.96 -0.58
N LYS A 80 14.49 15.72 -1.20
CA LYS A 80 15.76 15.76 -0.47
C LYS A 80 15.90 17.16 0.09
N ILE A 81 15.75 17.32 1.40
CA ILE A 81 16.30 18.48 2.09
C ILE A 81 17.82 18.26 2.05
N GLN A 82 18.50 18.95 1.14
CA GLN A 82 19.96 19.04 1.16
C GLN A 82 20.33 20.04 2.26
N ASP A 83 21.10 19.59 3.24
CA ASP A 83 21.84 20.46 4.16
C ASP A 83 22.99 21.17 3.43
#